data_AF-A0A944YXL9-F1
#
_entry.id   AF-A0A944YXL9-F1
#
_cell.length_a   1.000
_cell.length_b   1.000
_cell.length_c   1.000
_cell.angle_alpha   90.00
_cell.angle_beta   90.00
_cell.angle_gamma   90.00
#
_symmetry.space_group_name_H-M   'P 1'
#
loop_
_entity.id
_entity.type
_entity.pdbx_description
1 polymer ?
#
loop_
_entity_poly.entity_id
_entity_poly.type
_entity_poly.pdbx_seq_one_letter_code
_entity_poly.pdbx_strand_id
1 'polypeptide(L)' 'GIFCGISCGAAVLGMLDYAQRDVARDQQLLAILADTGERYLSTELWV' A
#
# COMPACT_ATOMS: atom_id res chain seq x y z
N GLY A 1 1.09 13.02 1.65
CA GLY A 1 1.13 12.33 0.34
C GLY A 1 2.39 11.52 0.28
N ILE A 2 2.30 10.21 0.49
CA ILE A 2 3.45 9.31 0.42
C ILE A 2 3.58 8.89 -1.04
N PHE A 3 4.60 9.40 -1.72
CA PHE A 3 4.87 9.09 -3.13
C PHE A 3 5.60 7.76 -3.24
N CYS A 4 4.84 6.67 -3.38
CA CYS A 4 5.33 5.28 -3.37
C CYS A 4 4.92 4.52 -4.63
N GLY A 5 5.56 3.38 -4.89
CA GLY A 5 5.31 2.56 -6.08
C GLY A 5 4.01 1.77 -6.07
N ILE A 6 3.76 1.05 -7.16
CA ILE A 6 2.50 0.31 -7.41
C ILE A 6 2.25 -0.75 -6.32
N SER A 7 3.26 -1.55 -5.98
CA SER A 7 3.14 -2.63 -4.97
C SER A 7 2.84 -2.09 -3.57
N CYS A 8 3.23 -0.86 -3.28
CA CYS A 8 2.94 -0.19 -2.02
C CYS A 8 1.44 0.06 -1.85
N GLY A 9 0.77 0.51 -2.92
CA GLY A 9 -0.69 0.64 -2.95
C GLY A 9 -1.39 -0.71 -2.76
N ALA A 10 -0.91 -1.76 -3.42
CA ALA A 10 -1.46 -3.11 -3.26
C ALA A 10 -1.30 -3.65 -1.83
N ALA A 11 -0.14 -3.43 -1.20
CA ALA A 11 0.11 -3.85 0.18
C ALA A 11 -0.82 -3.12 1.17
N VAL A 12 -1.00 -1.81 1.01
CA VAL A 12 -1.93 -1.04 1.84
C VAL A 12 -3.37 -1.47 1.61
N LEU A 13 -3.79 -1.68 0.36
CA LEU A 13 -5.13 -2.16 0.04
C LEU A 13 -5.42 -3.51 0.72
N GLY A 14 -4.53 -4.49 0.59
CA GLY A 14 -4.69 -5.80 1.24
C GLY A 14 -4.70 -5.71 2.77
N MET A 15 -3.90 -4.82 3.36
CA MET A 15 -3.93 -4.55 4.80
C MET A 15 -5.26 -3.93 5.23
N LEU A 16 -5.81 -2.98 4.47
CA LEU A 16 -7.11 -2.35 4.75
C LEU A 16 -8.26 -3.35 4.62
N ASP A 17 -8.23 -4.23 3.62
CA ASP A 17 -9.20 -5.32 3.47
C ASP A 17 -9.13 -6.30 4.64
N TYR A 18 -7.93 -6.62 5.13
CA TYR A 18 -7.75 -7.43 6.33
C TYR A 18 -8.27 -6.72 7.59
N ALA A 19 -8.03 -5.41 7.71
CA ALA A 19 -8.45 -4.60 8.86
C ALA A 19 -9.98 -4.57 9.06
N GLN A 20 -10.77 -4.86 8.03
CA GLN A 20 -12.23 -4.94 8.12
C GLN A 20 -12.74 -6.18 8.88
N ARG A 21 -11.87 -7.17 9.14
CA ARG A 21 -12.26 -8.42 9.83
C ARG A 21 -12.28 -8.21 11.34
N ASP A 22 -13.25 -8.80 12.03
CA ASP A 22 -13.33 -8.73 13.50
C ASP A 22 -12.05 -9.23 14.19
N VAL A 23 -11.39 -10.24 13.61
CA VAL A 23 -10.13 -10.77 14.14
C VAL A 23 -9.00 -9.74 14.15
N ALA A 24 -9.06 -8.73 13.27
CA ALA A 24 -8.06 -7.67 13.18
C ALA A 24 -8.34 -6.50 14.14
N ARG A 25 -9.47 -6.52 14.87
CA ARG A 25 -9.81 -5.49 15.87
C ARG A 25 -8.70 -5.42 16.93
N ASP A 26 -8.32 -4.19 17.28
CA ASP A 26 -7.28 -3.85 18.25
C ASP A 26 -5.86 -4.36 17.92
N GLN A 27 -5.64 -4.89 16.71
CA GLN A 27 -4.31 -5.27 16.25
C GLN A 27 -3.56 -4.07 15.65
N GLN A 28 -2.24 -4.04 15.85
CA GLN A 28 -1.36 -3.17 15.08
C GLN A 28 -1.00 -3.85 13.75
N LEU A 29 -1.38 -3.22 12.64
CA LEU A 29 -1.10 -3.71 11.30
C LEU A 29 0.06 -2.94 10.66
N LEU A 30 0.87 -3.63 9.86
CA LEU A 30 2.02 -3.08 9.17
C LEU A 30 1.98 -3.47 7.68
N ALA A 31 2.11 -2.47 6.80
CA ALA A 31 2.35 -2.66 5.37
C ALA A 31 3.73 -2.09 5.00
N ILE A 32 4.48 -2.82 4.17
CA ILE A 32 5.79 -2.37 3.67
C ILE A 32 5.57 -1.59 2.38
N LEU A 33 6.15 -0.39 2.31
CA LEU A 33 6.26 0.39 1.09
C LEU A 33 7.67 0.18 0.52
N ALA A 34 7.77 -0.65 -0.51
CA ALA A 34 9.03 -1.19 -0.99
C ALA A 34 9.92 -0.17 -1.72
N ASP A 35 9.31 0.85 -2.33
CA ASP A 35 10.03 1.90 -3.06
C ASP A 35 9.22 3.20 -3.21
N THR A 36 9.90 4.22 -3.76
CA THR A 36 9.30 5.52 -4.07
C THR A 36 8.59 5.50 -5.43
N GLY A 37 7.60 6.37 -5.60
CA GLY A 37 6.84 6.51 -6.84
C GLY A 37 7.66 7.04 -8.02
N GLU A 38 8.85 7.61 -7.77
CA GLU A 38 9.71 8.23 -8.77
C GLU A 38 10.18 7.24 -9.84
N ARG A 39 10.41 5.97 -9.44
CA ARG A 39 10.78 4.89 -10.37
C ARG A 39 9.71 4.63 -11.43
N TYR A 40 8.46 5.03 -11.18
CA TYR A 40 7.30 4.65 -11.98
C TYR A 40 6.78 5.78 -12.88
N LEU A 41 7.47 6.92 -12.97
CA LEU A 41 7.06 8.06 -13.80
C LEU A 41 6.89 7.74 -15.30
N SER A 42 7.52 6.67 -15.78
CA SER A 42 7.41 6.19 -17.17
C SER A 42 6.41 5.03 -17.36
N THR A 43 5.60 4.74 -16.35
CA THR A 43 4.59 3.66 -16.37
C THR A 43 3.17 4.22 -16.29
N GLU A 44 2.17 3.40 -16.57
CA GLU A 44 0.73 3.69 -16.44
C GLU A 44 0.27 4.09 -15.02
N LEU A 45 1.16 4.06 -14.01
CA LEU A 45 0.82 4.60 -12.69
C LEU A 45 0.57 6.13 -12.75
N TRP A 46 1.21 6.83 -13.69
CA TRP A 46 1.17 8.30 -13.80
C TRP A 46 0.83 8.81 -15.20
N VAL A 47 0.62 7.90 -16.16
CA VAL A 47 0.24 8.22 -17.54
C VAL A 47 -1.26 7.99 -17.73
#